data_AF-A0A1Q7CYB4-F1
#
_entry.id   AF-A0A1Q7CYB4-F1
#
_cell.length_a   1.000
_cell.length_b   1.000
_cell.length_c   1.000
_cell.angle_alpha   90.00
_cell.angle_beta   90.00
_cell.angle_gamma   90.00
#
_symmetry.space_group_name_H-M   'P 1'
#
loop_
_entity.id
_entity.type
_entity.pdbx_description
1 polymer ?
#
loop_
_entity_poly.entity_id
_entity_poly.type
_entity_poly.pdbx_seq_one_letter_code
_entity_poly.pdbx_strand_id
1 'polypeptide(L)'
;MPTISAKISKKELDAITEHANACGETVSNLIRKCVIRHATFMDGFNEEGDYKLGISIPDNVSGEEESMIVLGSINKARRILGLQEQDRL
;
A
#
# COMPACT_ATOMS: atom_id res chain seq x y z
N MET A 1 16.34 12.91 15.07
CA MET A 1 15.21 11.98 14.87
C MET A 1 13.95 12.84 14.81
N PRO A 2 13.17 12.84 13.72
CA PRO A 2 11.95 13.63 13.67
C PRO A 2 10.97 13.13 14.74
N THR A 3 10.46 14.06 15.55
CA THR A 3 9.46 13.76 16.58
C THR A 3 8.08 14.02 16.00
N ILE A 4 7.22 13.00 16.03
CA ILE A 4 5.81 13.13 15.65
C ILE A 4 5.01 13.35 16.94
N SER A 5 4.22 14.42 16.98
CA SER A 5 3.30 14.71 18.06
C SER A 5 1.91 15.00 17.49
N ALA A 6 0.88 14.59 18.22
CA ALA A 6 -0.51 14.84 17.86
C ALA A 6 -1.28 15.27 19.11
N LYS A 7 -2.25 16.16 18.93
CA LYS A 7 -3.21 16.50 19.99
C LYS A 7 -4.37 15.52 19.88
N ILE A 8 -4.67 14.85 20.99
CA ILE A 8 -5.81 13.94 21.12
C ILE A 8 -6.59 14.30 22.38
N SER A 9 -7.87 13.96 22.40
CA SER A 9 -8.68 14.12 23.60
C SER A 9 -8.25 13.14 24.70
N LYS A 10 -8.56 13.46 25.95
CA LYS A 10 -8.28 12.57 27.09
C LYS A 10 -8.95 11.21 26.93
N LYS A 11 -10.21 11.19 26.46
CA LYS A 11 -10.98 9.96 26.23
C LYS A 11 -10.30 9.03 25.20
N GLU A 12 -9.75 9.60 24.13
CA GLU A 12 -9.00 8.82 23.13
C GLU A 12 -7.70 8.29 23.69
N LEU A 13 -6.96 9.11 24.45
CA LEU A 13 -5.72 8.68 25.09
C LEU A 13 -5.96 7.50 26.06
N ASP A 14 -7.02 7.58 26.86
CA ASP A 14 -7.39 6.52 27.81
C ASP A 14 -7.70 5.21 27.07
N ALA A 15 -8.49 5.27 25.99
CA ALA A 15 -8.82 4.11 25.17
C ALA A 15 -7.59 3.49 24.47
N ILE A 16 -6.70 4.31 23.92
CA ILE A 16 -5.44 3.84 23.30
C ILE A 16 -4.55 3.17 24.35
N THR A 17 -4.49 3.74 25.55
CA THR A 17 -3.67 3.22 26.65
C THR A 17 -4.22 1.88 27.15
N GLU A 18 -5.53 1.77 27.34
CA GLU A 18 -6.18 0.52 27.73
C GLU A 18 -5.92 -0.59 26.69
N HIS A 19 -6.04 -0.27 25.40
CA HIS A 19 -5.76 -1.23 24.35
C HIS A 19 -4.28 -1.64 24.31
N ALA A 20 -3.35 -0.68 24.43
CA ALA A 20 -1.92 -0.96 24.48
C ALA A 20 -1.56 -1.91 25.65
N ASN A 21 -2.14 -1.66 26.82
CA ASN A 21 -1.98 -2.51 28.00
C ASN A 21 -2.55 -3.92 27.77
N ALA A 22 -3.72 -4.04 27.15
CA ALA A 22 -4.31 -5.34 26.82
C ALA A 22 -3.44 -6.15 25.83
N CYS A 23 -2.70 -5.47 24.97
CA CYS A 23 -1.73 -6.09 24.06
C CYS A 23 -0.36 -6.35 24.69
N GLY A 24 -0.09 -5.87 25.90
CA GLY A 24 1.23 -5.97 26.55
C GLY A 24 2.30 -5.08 25.90
N GLU A 25 1.90 -3.96 25.29
CA GLU A 25 2.80 -3.06 24.56
C GLU A 25 2.70 -1.61 25.05
N THR A 26 3.70 -0.79 24.72
CA THR A 26 3.63 0.65 24.98
C THR A 26 2.76 1.34 23.93
N VAL A 27 2.11 2.45 24.31
CA VAL A 27 1.33 3.29 23.40
C VAL A 27 2.13 3.68 22.15
N SER A 28 3.41 4.04 22.31
CA SER A 28 4.29 4.39 21.19
C SER A 28 4.52 3.23 20.21
N ASN A 29 4.66 2.00 20.70
CA ASN A 29 4.82 0.82 19.84
C ASN A 29 3.53 0.48 19.11
N LEU A 30 2.39 0.53 19.82
CA LEU A 30 1.07 0.33 19.24
C LEU A 30 0.81 1.33 18.10
N ILE A 31 1.01 2.64 18.34
CA ILE A 31 0.82 3.68 17.32
C ILE A 31 1.71 3.43 16.11
N ARG A 32 3.00 3.11 16.33
CA ARG A 32 3.94 2.83 15.24
C ARG A 32 3.46 1.67 14.36
N LYS A 33 3.00 0.57 14.96
CA LYS A 33 2.47 -0.58 14.23
C LYS A 33 1.20 -0.25 13.46
N CYS A 34 0.28 0.50 14.07
CA CYS A 34 -0.94 0.94 13.42
C CYS A 34 -0.64 1.83 12.21
N VAL A 35 0.28 2.79 12.34
CA VAL A 35 0.69 3.67 11.24
C VAL A 35 1.36 2.88 10.12
N ILE A 36 2.29 1.97 10.44
CA ILE A 36 2.92 1.12 9.43
C ILE A 36 1.86 0.27 8.72
N ARG A 37 0.99 -0.43 9.47
CA ARG A 37 -0.08 -1.26 8.90
C ARG A 37 -1.01 -0.45 7.99
N HIS A 38 -1.36 0.77 8.41
CA HIS A 38 -2.22 1.65 7.63
C HIS A 38 -1.52 2.07 6.34
N ALA A 39 -0.24 2.47 6.43
CA ALA A 39 0.61 2.82 5.29
C ALA A 39 0.81 1.65 4.31
N THR A 40 0.96 0.42 4.80
CA THR A 40 1.34 -0.73 3.96
C THR A 40 0.19 -1.58 3.46
N PHE A 41 -0.93 -1.66 4.21
CA PHE A 41 -2.00 -2.64 3.95
C PHE A 41 -3.40 -2.03 3.83
N MET A 42 -3.58 -0.73 4.08
CA MET A 42 -4.89 -0.08 4.06
C MET A 42 -4.93 1.14 3.14
N ASP A 43 -4.22 1.09 2.01
CA ASP A 43 -4.14 2.18 1.03
C ASP A 43 -3.69 3.51 1.65
N GLY A 44 -2.69 3.45 2.54
CA GLY A 44 -2.25 4.63 3.28
C GLY A 44 -1.83 5.76 2.36
N PHE A 45 -2.44 6.93 2.60
CA PHE A 45 -2.35 8.15 1.80
C PHE A 45 -2.54 7.89 0.30
N ASN A 46 -3.80 7.94 -0.14
CA ASN A 46 -4.22 8.05 -1.54
C ASN A 46 -3.24 8.89 -2.39
N GLU A 47 -2.29 8.22 -3.01
CA GLU A 47 -1.80 8.55 -4.33
C GLU A 47 -1.70 7.20 -5.03
N GLU A 48 -2.32 7.13 -6.20
CA GLU A 48 -2.25 6.01 -7.14
C GLU A 48 -0.83 5.44 -7.11
N GLY A 49 -0.67 4.32 -6.41
CA GLY A 49 0.61 3.66 -6.32
C GLY A 49 0.95 3.17 -7.70
N ASP A 50 1.74 3.95 -8.45
CA ASP A 50 2.36 3.52 -9.69
C ASP A 50 3.19 2.28 -9.37
N TYR A 51 2.56 1.11 -9.51
CA TYR A 51 3.21 -0.16 -9.35
C TYR A 51 4.14 -0.33 -10.53
N LYS A 52 5.44 -0.04 -10.31
CA LYS A 52 6.48 -0.21 -11.32
C LYS A 52 6.65 -1.69 -11.63
N LEU A 53 5.90 -2.17 -12.62
CA LEU A 53 6.01 -3.53 -13.14
C LEU A 53 7.22 -3.60 -14.08
N GLY A 54 8.25 -4.35 -13.69
CA GLY A 54 9.34 -4.70 -14.60
C GLY A 54 8.85 -5.73 -15.62
N ILE A 55 8.57 -5.30 -16.85
CA ILE A 55 8.12 -6.17 -17.94
C ILE A 55 9.33 -6.48 -18.81
N SER A 56 9.65 -7.77 -18.96
CA SER A 56 10.70 -8.24 -19.86
C SER A 56 10.11 -8.38 -21.26
N ILE A 57 10.52 -7.51 -22.17
CA ILE A 57 10.11 -7.54 -23.58
C ILE A 57 11.25 -8.18 -24.39
N PRO A 58 10.99 -9.24 -25.19
CA PRO A 58 12.02 -9.81 -26.05
C PRO A 58 12.47 -8.83 -27.14
N ASP A 59 13.77 -8.75 -27.41
CA ASP A 59 14.36 -7.76 -28.35
C ASP A 59 13.87 -7.89 -29.80
N ASN A 60 13.24 -9.00 -30.16
CA ASN A 60 12.73 -9.27 -31.51
C ASN A 60 11.25 -8.87 -31.70
N VAL A 61 10.63 -8.22 -30.71
CA VAL A 61 9.22 -7.85 -30.73
C VAL A 61 9.09 -6.32 -30.70
N SER A 62 8.21 -5.77 -31.54
CA SER A 62 7.93 -4.33 -31.57
C SER A 62 6.49 -4.04 -32.01
N GLY A 63 5.96 -2.88 -31.63
CA GLY A 63 4.66 -2.41 -32.10
C GLY A 63 3.47 -3.08 -31.40
N GLU A 64 2.53 -3.64 -32.16
CA GLU A 64 1.30 -4.21 -31.59
C GLU A 64 1.56 -5.44 -30.70
N GLU A 65 2.54 -6.27 -31.07
CA GLU A 65 2.88 -7.48 -30.33
C GLU A 65 3.54 -7.15 -28.98
N GLU A 66 4.38 -6.12 -28.96
CA GLU A 66 4.94 -5.53 -27.73
C GLU A 66 3.82 -4.99 -26.83
N SER A 67 2.88 -4.25 -27.43
CA SER A 67 1.73 -3.68 -26.73
C SER A 67 0.86 -4.77 -26.08
N MET A 68 0.65 -5.90 -26.75
CA MET A 68 -0.08 -7.03 -26.20
C MET A 68 0.64 -7.68 -25.02
N ILE A 69 1.97 -7.82 -25.08
CA ILE A 69 2.79 -8.37 -23.98
C ILE A 69 2.71 -7.46 -22.76
N VAL A 70 2.84 -6.15 -22.94
CA VAL A 70 2.78 -5.17 -21.86
C VAL A 70 1.39 -5.16 -21.23
N LEU A 71 0.32 -5.08 -22.04
CA LEU A 71 -1.05 -5.07 -21.56
C LEU A 71 -1.41 -6.37 -20.83
N GLY A 72 -1.01 -7.52 -21.38
CA GLY A 72 -1.20 -8.82 -20.74
C GLY A 72 -0.49 -8.92 -19.38
N SER A 73 0.72 -8.37 -19.28
CA SER A 73 1.49 -8.34 -18.02
C SER A 73 0.84 -7.42 -16.98
N ILE A 74 0.37 -6.25 -17.40
CA ILE A 74 -0.37 -5.30 -16.56
C ILE A 74 -1.66 -5.94 -16.06
N ASN A 75 -2.47 -6.54 -16.94
CA ASN A 75 -3.74 -7.15 -16.56
C ASN A 75 -3.56 -8.36 -15.65
N LYS A 76 -2.49 -9.15 -15.85
CA LYS A 76 -2.12 -10.21 -14.91
C LYS A 76 -1.85 -9.65 -13.51
N ALA A 77 -1.09 -8.56 -13.40
CA ALA A 77 -0.84 -7.90 -12.12
C ALA A 77 -2.14 -7.34 -11.50
N ARG A 78 -2.97 -6.64 -12.31
CA ARG A 78 -4.26 -6.09 -11.87
C ARG A 78 -5.20 -7.18 -11.35
N ARG A 79 -5.28 -8.33 -12.01
CA ARG A 79 -6.07 -9.49 -11.55
C ARG A 79 -5.60 -10.03 -10.20
N ILE A 80 -4.29 -10.16 -10.00
CA ILE A 80 -3.71 -10.61 -8.71
C ILE A 80 -4.04 -9.61 -7.60
N LEU A 81 -4.03 -8.31 -7.92
CA LEU A 81 -4.31 -7.23 -6.99
C LEU A 81 -5.81 -6.93 -6.79
N GLY A 82 -6.71 -7.64 -7.50
CA GLY A 82 -8.15 -7.40 -7.43
C GLY A 82 -8.61 -6.09 -8.10
N LEU A 83 -7.80 -5.54 -9.02
CA LEU A 83 -8.09 -4.32 -9.77
C LEU A 83 -8.76 -4.65 -11.12
N GLN A 84 -9.57 -3.71 -11.63
CA GLN A 84 -10.24 -3.85 -12.93
C GLN A 84 -9.22 -3.89 -14.07
N GLU A 85 -9.31 -4.87 -14.98
CA GLU A 85 -8.45 -5.00 -16.17
C GLU A 85 -8.60 -3.81 -17.14
N GLN A 86 -7.58 -3.55 -17.94
CA GLN A 86 -7.52 -2.51 -18.95
C GLN A 86 -7.66 -3.10 -20.35
N ASP A 87 -8.40 -2.41 -21.21
CA ASP A 87 -8.60 -2.83 -22.61
C ASP A 87 -7.53 -2.27 -23.55
N ARG A 88 -6.78 -1.25 -23.12
CA ARG A 88 -5.78 -0.52 -23.90
C ARG A 88 -4.64 -0.02 -23.00
N LEU A 89 -3.45 0.08 -23.56
CA LEU A 89 -2.30 0.76 -22.96
C LEU A 89 -2.47 2.28 -22.97
#